data_AF-A0A0F9EJB6-F1
#
_entry.id   AF-A0A0F9EJB6-F1
#
_cell.length_a   1.000
_cell.length_b   1.000
_cell.length_c   1.000
_cell.angle_alpha   90.00
_cell.angle_beta   90.00
_cell.angle_gamma   90.00
#
_symmetry.space_group_name_H-M   'P 1'
#
loop_
_entity.id
_entity.type
_entity.pdbx_description
1 polymer ?
#
loop_
_entity_poly.entity_id
_entity_poly.type
_entity_poly.pdbx_seq_one_letter_code
_entity_poly.pdbx_strand_id
1 'polypeptide(L)'
;SLIYVISDFRGLTETAELHLSKLGRHCEVVLIHIYDPLESQLPAKGRFRFTDAIRDIIVDSRDTKRLADYQQRFQQQQLHLQTLSKKWQMTLLQCSTNDDPLEVIR
;
A
#
# COMPACT_ATOMS: atom_id res chain seq x y z
N SER A 1 -14.11 3.22 19.95
CA SER A 1 -14.04 4.20 18.85
C SER A 1 -13.63 3.50 17.57
N LEU A 2 -14.10 3.98 16.42
CA LEU A 2 -13.71 3.48 15.10
C LEU A 2 -12.70 4.44 14.48
N ILE A 3 -11.57 3.92 13.98
CA ILE A 3 -10.48 4.72 13.40
C ILE A 3 -10.19 4.21 12.00
N TYR A 4 -10.22 5.12 11.03
CA TYR A 4 -9.79 4.85 9.66
C TYR A 4 -8.38 5.39 9.44
N VAL A 5 -7.47 4.53 8.98
CA VAL A 5 -6.10 4.90 8.62
C VAL A 5 -5.96 4.73 7.11
N ILE A 6 -5.92 5.85 6.40
CA ILE A 6 -5.81 5.88 4.94
C ILE A 6 -4.37 6.20 4.59
N SER A 7 -3.67 5.26 3.95
CA SER A 7 -2.26 5.44 3.59
C SER A 7 -1.86 4.45 2.50
N ASP A 8 -0.82 4.79 1.76
CA ASP A 8 -0.08 3.84 0.91
C ASP A 8 0.85 2.93 1.74
N PHE A 9 0.96 3.15 3.07
CA PHE A 9 1.72 2.38 4.06
C PHE A 9 3.19 2.12 3.69
N ARG A 10 3.76 2.92 2.78
CA ARG A 10 5.13 2.75 2.32
C ARG A 10 6.08 3.09 3.46
N GLY A 11 7.02 2.19 3.73
CA GLY A 11 8.01 2.40 4.80
C GLY A 11 7.44 2.27 6.21
N LEU A 12 6.40 1.44 6.41
CA LEU A 12 5.89 1.10 7.74
C LEU A 12 7.02 0.60 8.64
N THR A 13 7.34 1.35 9.68
CA THR A 13 8.39 1.01 10.66
C THR A 13 7.82 0.23 11.83
N GLU A 14 8.67 -0.53 12.53
CA GLU A 14 8.27 -1.24 13.76
C GLU A 14 7.63 -0.32 14.81
N THR A 15 8.08 0.94 14.88
CA THR A 15 7.49 1.96 15.77
C THR A 15 6.06 2.33 15.37
N ALA A 16 5.77 2.44 14.07
CA ALA A 16 4.42 2.69 13.56
C ALA A 16 3.51 1.49 13.83
N GLU A 17 4.02 0.27 13.70
CA GLU A 17 3.29 -0.95 14.05
C GLU A 17 2.95 -1.02 15.54
N LEU A 18 3.89 -0.62 16.41
CA LEU A 18 3.64 -0.56 17.84
C LEU A 18 2.52 0.44 18.14
N HIS A 19 2.47 1.57 17.46
CA HIS A 19 1.38 2.54 17.62
C HIS A 19 0.04 1.98 17.11
N LEU A 20 0.02 1.36 15.93
CA LEU A 20 -1.16 0.69 15.40
C LEU A 20 -1.67 -0.39 16.36
N SER A 21 -0.78 -1.20 16.93
CA SER A 21 -1.17 -2.24 17.90
C SER A 21 -1.83 -1.68 19.16
N LYS A 22 -1.33 -0.54 19.66
CA LYS A 22 -1.93 0.17 20.80
C LYS A 22 -3.31 0.72 20.45
N LEU A 23 -3.50 1.22 19.22
CA LEU A 23 -4.81 1.65 18.73
C LEU A 23 -5.78 0.46 18.65
N GLY A 24 -5.37 -0.66 18.04
CA GLY A 24 -6.20 -1.85 17.89
C GLY A 24 -6.64 -2.50 19.22
N ARG A 25 -5.94 -2.24 20.32
CA ARG A 25 -6.34 -2.72 21.65
C ARG A 25 -7.56 -2.01 22.24
N HIS A 26 -7.83 -0.77 21.82
CA HIS A 26 -8.87 0.08 22.41
C HIS A 26 -9.87 0.61 21.38
N CYS A 27 -9.54 0.49 20.09
CA CYS A 27 -10.33 0.98 18.98
C CYS A 27 -10.44 -0.09 17.90
N GLU A 28 -11.57 -0.09 17.21
CA GLU A 28 -11.69 -0.79 15.94
C GLU A 28 -10.92 0.02 14.89
N VAL A 29 -9.95 -0.60 14.23
CA VAL A 29 -9.08 0.06 13.26
C VAL A 29 -9.32 -0.54 11.89
N VAL A 30 -9.60 0.34 10.93
CA VAL A 30 -9.75 0.02 9.51
C VAL A 30 -8.58 0.65 8.78
N LEU A 31 -7.70 -0.18 8.23
CA LEU A 31 -6.60 0.21 7.37
C LEU A 31 -7.10 0.26 5.93
N ILE A 32 -6.99 1.41 5.27
CA ILE A 32 -7.30 1.58 3.85
C ILE A 32 -5.98 1.78 3.13
N HIS A 33 -5.51 0.72 2.48
CA HIS A 33 -4.27 0.73 1.71
C HIS A 33 -4.53 1.27 0.31
N ILE A 34 -3.97 2.44 0.00
CA ILE A 34 -4.05 3.03 -1.33
C ILE A 34 -2.85 2.58 -2.15
N TYR A 35 -3.07 2.01 -3.33
CA TYR A 35 -2.01 1.60 -4.23
C TYR A 35 -2.33 1.95 -5.68
N ASP A 36 -1.30 2.11 -6.51
CA ASP A 36 -1.51 2.30 -7.95
C ASP A 36 -1.54 0.93 -8.66
N PRO A 37 -2.51 0.64 -9.55
CA PRO A 37 -2.58 -0.63 -10.25
C PRO A 37 -1.39 -0.87 -11.19
N LEU A 38 -0.68 0.19 -11.60
CA LEU A 38 0.61 0.06 -12.29
C LEU A 38 1.63 -0.68 -11.40
N GLU A 39 1.57 -0.55 -10.08
CA GLU A 39 2.44 -1.28 -9.15
C GLU A 39 2.09 -2.78 -9.08
N SER A 40 0.83 -3.13 -9.39
CA SER A 40 0.37 -4.52 -9.41
C SER A 40 0.59 -5.22 -10.75
N GLN A 41 0.53 -4.50 -11.87
CA GLN A 41 0.78 -5.04 -13.21
C GLN A 41 1.37 -3.95 -14.11
N LEU A 42 2.70 -3.90 -14.23
CA LEU A 42 3.34 -3.01 -15.19
C LEU A 42 3.16 -3.56 -16.62
N PRO A 43 2.72 -2.73 -17.58
CA PRO A 43 2.66 -3.13 -18.99
C PRO A 43 4.06 -3.43 -19.52
N ALA A 44 4.19 -4.50 -20.32
CA ALA A 44 5.47 -5.04 -20.78
C ALA A 44 6.33 -4.07 -21.64
N LYS A 45 5.80 -2.92 -22.07
CA LYS A 45 6.51 -1.94 -22.92
C LYS A 45 6.04 -0.52 -22.60
N GLY A 46 6.96 0.37 -22.22
CA GLY A 46 6.70 1.79 -22.03
C GLY A 46 7.73 2.51 -21.15
N ARG A 47 7.83 3.83 -21.26
CA ARG A 47 8.47 4.66 -20.23
C ARG A 47 7.38 5.18 -19.33
N PHE A 48 7.38 4.76 -18.07
CA PHE A 48 6.42 5.19 -17.07
C PHE A 48 7.07 6.26 -16.22
N ARG A 49 6.49 7.46 -16.21
CA ARG A 49 6.91 8.53 -15.31
C ARG A 49 6.06 8.43 -14.07
N PHE A 50 6.66 7.96 -12.98
CA PHE A 50 6.06 8.05 -11.66
C PHE A 50 6.44 9.41 -11.10
N THR A 51 5.47 10.31 -11.02
CA THR A 51 5.68 11.63 -10.43
C THR A 51 5.16 11.59 -9.00
N ASP A 52 6.05 11.41 -8.04
CA ASP A 52 5.80 11.84 -6.67
C ASP A 52 6.07 13.36 -6.65
N ALA A 53 5.30 14.18 -5.94
CA ALA A 53 5.31 15.65 -6.06
C ALA A 53 6.69 16.32 -5.82
N ILE A 54 7.70 15.55 -5.40
CA ILE A 54 9.08 15.95 -5.13
C ILE A 54 10.09 15.13 -5.97
N ARG A 55 9.69 14.00 -6.59
CA ARG A 55 10.58 13.07 -7.30
C ARG A 55 9.93 12.52 -8.58
N ASP A 56 10.49 12.89 -9.72
CA ASP A 56 10.25 12.21 -10.99
C ASP A 56 11.09 10.94 -11.07
N ILE A 57 10.45 9.79 -10.92
CA ILE A 57 11.06 8.49 -11.18
C ILE A 57 10.64 8.06 -12.58
N ILE A 58 11.59 8.11 -13.52
CA ILE A 58 11.40 7.55 -14.85
C ILE A 58 11.74 6.06 -14.78
N VAL A 59 10.70 5.21 -14.79
CA VAL A 59 10.87 3.76 -14.91
C VAL A 59 10.81 3.41 -16.40
N ASP A 60 11.97 3.11 -16.97
CA ASP A 60 12.06 2.55 -18.32
C ASP A 60 11.73 1.05 -18.23
N SER A 61 10.73 0.56 -18.99
CA SER A 61 10.31 -0.85 -18.97
C SER A 61 11.39 -1.84 -19.45
N ARG A 62 12.57 -1.35 -19.84
CA ARG A 62 13.75 -2.17 -20.19
C ARG A 62 14.54 -2.61 -18.96
N ASP A 63 14.34 -1.97 -17.82
CA ASP A 63 14.99 -2.35 -16.56
C ASP A 63 14.13 -3.39 -15.82
N THR A 64 14.10 -4.60 -16.38
CA THR A 64 13.33 -5.74 -15.86
C THR A 64 13.69 -6.07 -14.41
N LYS A 65 14.92 -5.77 -13.98
CA LYS A 65 15.35 -5.94 -12.60
C LYS A 65 14.67 -4.93 -11.67
N ARG A 66 14.66 -3.64 -12.03
CA ARG A 66 13.92 -2.63 -11.26
C ARG A 66 12.42 -2.93 -11.19
N LEU A 67 11.83 -3.41 -12.28
CA LEU A 67 10.42 -3.82 -12.31
C LEU A 67 10.15 -4.98 -11.35
N ALA A 68 10.97 -6.02 -11.39
CA ALA A 68 10.86 -7.18 -10.50
C ALA A 68 11.05 -6.77 -9.03
N ASP A 69 12.05 -5.92 -8.73
CA ASP A 69 12.29 -5.41 -7.38
C ASP A 69 11.09 -4.58 -6.88
N TYR A 70 10.46 -3.77 -7.74
CA TYR A 70 9.27 -2.99 -7.39
C TYR A 70 8.07 -3.90 -7.10
N GLN A 71 7.80 -4.87 -7.98
CA GLN A 71 6.72 -5.83 -7.81
C GLN A 71 6.92 -6.66 -6.52
N GLN A 72 8.15 -7.09 -6.26
CA GLN A 72 8.48 -7.85 -5.05
C GLN A 72 8.28 -7.01 -3.79
N ARG A 73 8.69 -5.73 -3.79
CA ARG A 73 8.45 -4.82 -2.67
C ARG A 73 6.96 -4.64 -2.41
N PHE A 74 6.17 -4.44 -3.46
CA PHE A 74 4.72 -4.32 -3.34
C PHE A 74 4.08 -5.58 -2.75
N GLN A 75 4.48 -6.77 -3.22
CA GLN A 75 4.01 -8.05 -2.68
C GLN A 75 4.40 -8.25 -1.22
N GLN A 76 5.65 -7.93 -0.86
CA GLN A 76 6.12 -8.01 0.53
C GLN A 76 5.32 -7.07 1.44
N GLN A 77 5.07 -5.85 0.97
CA GLN A 77 4.29 -4.86 1.72
C GLN A 77 2.84 -5.31 1.92
N GLN A 78 2.18 -5.86 0.89
CA GLN A 78 0.84 -6.41 1.02
C GLN A 78 0.78 -7.56 2.03
N LEU A 79 1.73 -8.50 1.94
CA LEU A 79 1.80 -9.64 2.87
C LEU A 79 2.01 -9.16 4.30
N HIS A 80 2.85 -8.15 4.49
CA HIS A 80 3.13 -7.53 5.77
C HIS A 80 1.87 -6.88 6.37
N LEU A 81 1.16 -6.07 5.59
CA LEU A 81 -0.10 -5.45 6.03
C LEU A 81 -1.19 -6.47 6.35
N GLN A 82 -1.32 -7.53 5.55
CA GLN A 82 -2.26 -8.61 5.82
C GLN A 82 -1.92 -9.37 7.10
N THR A 83 -0.63 -9.57 7.37
CA THR A 83 -0.17 -10.23 8.60
C THR A 83 -0.45 -9.35 9.81
N LEU A 84 -0.15 -8.05 9.70
CA LEU A 84 -0.38 -7.07 10.75
C LEU A 84 -1.87 -6.91 11.07
N SER A 85 -2.72 -6.80 10.04
CA SER A 85 -4.15 -6.64 10.22
C SER A 85 -4.76 -7.85 10.92
N LYS A 86 -4.38 -9.07 10.51
CA LYS A 86 -4.80 -10.31 11.19
C LYS A 86 -4.30 -10.39 12.63
N LYS A 87 -3.04 -10.04 12.87
CA LYS A 87 -2.41 -10.09 14.21
C LYS A 87 -3.14 -9.20 15.22
N TRP A 88 -3.63 -8.03 14.79
CA TRP A 88 -4.26 -7.05 15.66
C TRP A 88 -5.77 -6.92 15.45
N GLN A 89 -6.39 -7.87 14.75
CA GLN A 89 -7.83 -7.89 14.44
C GLN A 89 -8.33 -6.59 13.79
N MET A 90 -7.53 -6.02 12.89
CA MET A 90 -7.88 -4.83 12.11
C MET A 90 -8.49 -5.24 10.77
N THR A 91 -9.39 -4.42 10.27
CA THR A 91 -9.92 -4.56 8.90
C THR A 91 -8.91 -3.95 7.94
N LEU A 92 -8.59 -4.65 6.85
CA LEU A 92 -7.74 -4.14 5.77
C LEU A 92 -8.55 -4.05 4.49
N LEU A 93 -8.73 -2.83 3.99
CA LEU A 93 -9.35 -2.51 2.71
C LEU A 93 -8.26 -2.13 1.71
N GLN A 94 -8.39 -2.59 0.49
CA GLN A 94 -7.47 -2.34 -0.62
C GLN A 94 -8.17 -1.37 -1.59
N CYS A 95 -7.57 -0.21 -1.83
CA CYS A 95 -8.11 0.83 -2.71
C CYS A 95 -7.10 1.11 -3.82
N SER A 96 -7.45 0.75 -5.06
CA SER A 96 -6.67 1.17 -6.22
C SER A 96 -6.87 2.67 -6.46
N THR A 97 -5.86 3.37 -6.99
CA THR A 97 -6.02 4.74 -7.49
C THR A 97 -6.98 4.84 -8.69
N ASN A 98 -7.34 3.70 -9.29
CA ASN A 98 -8.29 3.60 -10.38
C ASN A 98 -9.71 3.21 -9.92
N ASP A 99 -9.89 2.88 -8.64
CA ASP A 99 -11.19 2.58 -8.05
C ASP A 99 -11.86 3.86 -7.54
N ASP A 100 -13.20 3.87 -7.48
CA ASP A 100 -13.92 4.90 -6.75
C ASP A 100 -13.73 4.66 -5.23
N PRO A 101 -13.11 5.59 -4.48
CA PRO A 101 -12.84 5.39 -3.07
C PRO A 101 -14.12 5.21 -2.24
N LEU A 102 -15.27 5.73 -2.68
CA LEU A 102 -16.54 5.57 -1.97
C LEU A 102 -17.12 4.15 -2.11
N GLU A 103 -16.80 3.44 -3.18
CA GLU A 103 -17.22 2.04 -3.38
C GLU A 103 -16.37 1.09 -2.54
N VAL A 104 -15.10 1.44 -2.30
CA VAL A 104 -14.16 0.61 -1.52
C VAL A 104 -14.40 0.71 0.00
N ILE A 105 -14.86 1.88 0.47
CA ILE A 105 -15.05 2.16 1.91
C ILE A 105 -16.47 1.78 2.38
N ARG A 106 -17.39 1.50 1.45
CA ARG A 106 -18.80 1.19 1.71
C ARG A 106 -19.05 -0.14 2.41
#